data_AF-A0A2D4GFW0-F1
#
_entry.id   AF-A0A2D4GFW0-F1
#
_cell.length_a   1.000
_cell.length_b   1.000
_cell.length_c   1.000
_cell.angle_alpha   90.00
_cell.angle_beta   90.00
_cell.angle_gamma   90.00
#
_symmetry.space_group_name_H-M   'P 1'
#
loop_
_entity.id
_entity.type
_entity.pdbx_description
1 polymer ?
#
loop_
_entity_poly.entity_id
_entity_poly.type
_entity_poly.pdbx_seq_one_letter_code
_entity_poly.pdbx_strand_id
1 'polypeptide(L)'
;NRSFSNAARVLAKLADMHSTEISLQQRLEYIARAILSAKSSTAISPIAADGEFLHELEEKMEVARIQFQIQEALHHQCSHHSSVQDAISQLDSELMEISKLYGEFADPFKLSECKLAIIHCAGHSDPILVQTLWQEIIEKALSDSLAMSAPDRMQALSLKMVTLGKIYAGTPRYFPLDFLVQYLEQQVCSLNWDVGYVTYTMQEIGVPLPRLLEVYD
;
A
#
# COMPACT_ATOMS: atom_id res chain seq x y z
N ASN A 1 1.62 -29.03 20.89
CA ASN A 1 1.98 -27.63 21.27
C ASN A 1 3.37 -27.23 20.77
N ARG A 2 4.47 -27.92 21.13
CA ARG A 2 5.83 -27.55 20.68
C ARG A 2 6.06 -27.55 19.16
N SER A 3 5.32 -28.37 18.40
CA SER A 3 5.51 -28.49 16.94
C SER A 3 5.14 -27.22 16.17
N PHE A 4 4.03 -26.55 16.52
CA PHE A 4 3.55 -25.36 15.81
C PHE A 4 4.44 -24.13 16.05
N SER A 5 4.83 -23.89 17.31
CA SER A 5 5.78 -22.81 17.64
C SER A 5 7.13 -23.03 16.96
N ASN A 6 7.65 -24.27 16.93
CA ASN A 6 8.88 -24.59 16.21
C ASN A 6 8.75 -24.40 14.70
N ALA A 7 7.65 -24.85 14.09
CA ALA A 7 7.39 -24.66 12.67
C ALA A 7 7.32 -23.16 12.30
N ALA A 8 6.63 -22.35 13.12
CA ALA A 8 6.56 -20.91 12.92
C ALA A 8 7.93 -20.24 12.93
N ARG A 9 8.80 -20.62 13.89
CA ARG A 9 10.18 -20.10 13.97
C ARG A 9 11.05 -20.52 12.79
N VAL A 10 10.90 -21.74 12.28
CA VAL A 10 11.64 -22.20 11.09
C VAL A 10 11.19 -21.43 9.86
N LEU A 11 9.88 -21.26 9.66
CA LEU A 11 9.34 -20.50 8.53
C LEU A 11 9.74 -19.02 8.58
N ALA A 12 9.74 -18.41 9.76
CA ALA A 12 10.22 -17.04 9.94
C ALA A 12 11.69 -16.89 9.52
N LYS A 13 12.55 -17.83 9.94
CA LYS A 13 13.97 -17.85 9.54
C LYS A 13 14.16 -18.05 8.04
N LEU A 14 13.32 -18.87 7.39
CA LEU A 14 13.36 -19.03 5.93
C LEU A 14 12.97 -17.73 5.21
N ALA A 15 11.98 -17.01 5.73
CA ALA A 15 11.58 -15.71 5.18
C ALA A 15 12.65 -14.63 5.35
N ASP A 16 13.45 -14.68 6.43
CA ASP A 16 14.52 -13.72 6.73
C ASP A 16 15.85 -14.03 6.03
N MET A 17 16.00 -15.22 5.44
CA MET A 17 17.27 -15.67 4.88
C MET A 17 17.66 -14.86 3.64
N HIS A 18 18.81 -14.19 3.64
CA HIS A 18 19.34 -13.58 2.41
C HIS A 18 19.63 -14.66 1.36
N SER A 19 18.92 -14.63 0.22
CA SER A 19 19.06 -15.63 -0.84
C SER A 19 18.39 -15.15 -2.13
N THR A 20 19.02 -15.46 -3.27
CA THR A 20 18.45 -15.26 -4.61
C THR A 20 17.60 -16.45 -5.08
N GLU A 21 17.56 -17.54 -4.32
CA GLU A 21 16.79 -18.76 -4.65
C GLU A 21 15.34 -18.70 -4.19
N ILE A 22 15.02 -17.78 -3.26
CA ILE A 22 13.69 -17.62 -2.68
C ILE A 22 13.13 -16.28 -3.12
N SER A 23 12.02 -16.31 -3.86
CA SER A 23 11.36 -15.08 -4.30
C SER A 23 10.64 -14.38 -3.15
N LEU A 24 10.37 -13.09 -3.30
CA LEU A 24 9.60 -12.32 -2.34
C LEU A 24 8.20 -12.91 -2.11
N GLN A 25 7.56 -13.45 -3.14
CA GLN A 25 6.29 -14.15 -3.03
C GLN A 25 6.38 -15.41 -2.15
N GLN A 26 7.46 -16.19 -2.27
CA GLN A 26 7.69 -17.35 -1.40
C GLN A 26 7.96 -16.93 0.06
N ARG A 27 8.67 -15.82 0.28
CA ARG A 27 8.87 -15.24 1.62
C ARG A 27 7.54 -14.85 2.26
N LEU A 28 6.66 -14.19 1.51
CA LEU A 28 5.30 -13.88 1.95
C LEU A 28 4.53 -15.14 2.36
N GLU A 29 4.62 -16.22 1.58
CA GLU A 29 3.99 -17.49 1.93
C GLU A 29 4.55 -18.07 3.24
N TYR A 30 5.88 -18.03 3.42
CA TYR A 30 6.51 -18.49 4.66
C TYR A 30 6.06 -17.68 5.87
N ILE A 31 5.99 -16.35 5.79
CA ILE A 31 5.48 -15.52 6.89
C ILE A 31 4.01 -15.85 7.16
N ALA A 32 3.17 -15.97 6.13
CA ALA A 32 1.74 -16.30 6.29
C ALA A 32 1.55 -17.64 7.02
N ARG A 33 2.34 -18.64 6.66
CA ARG A 33 2.34 -19.96 7.32
C ARG A 33 2.90 -19.91 8.73
N ALA A 34 3.89 -19.05 8.98
CA ALA A 34 4.43 -18.80 10.31
C ALA A 34 3.35 -18.17 11.22
N ILE A 35 2.63 -17.16 10.75
CA ILE A 35 1.51 -16.52 11.45
C ILE A 35 0.42 -17.54 11.78
N LEU A 36 0.00 -18.36 10.82
CA LEU A 36 -1.02 -19.40 11.05
C LEU A 36 -0.58 -20.41 12.13
N SER A 37 0.70 -20.80 12.08
CA SER A 37 1.28 -21.74 13.05
C SER A 37 1.41 -21.10 14.44
N ALA A 38 1.80 -19.83 14.53
CA ALA A 38 1.89 -19.07 15.77
C ALA A 38 0.50 -18.84 16.40
N LYS A 39 -0.52 -18.44 15.62
CA LYS A 39 -1.92 -18.33 16.07
C LYS A 39 -2.46 -19.65 16.62
N SER A 40 -2.10 -20.76 15.98
CA SER A 40 -2.48 -22.10 16.46
C SER A 40 -1.81 -22.47 17.77
N SER A 41 -0.57 -22.00 18.01
CA SER A 41 0.13 -22.20 19.29
C SER A 41 -0.51 -21.39 20.41
N THR A 42 -0.77 -20.09 20.18
CA THR A 42 -1.32 -19.17 21.18
C THR A 42 -2.74 -19.54 21.61
N ALA A 43 -3.57 -20.04 20.69
CA ALA A 43 -4.94 -20.49 21.00
C ALA A 43 -4.98 -21.71 21.94
N ILE A 44 -3.98 -22.58 21.86
CA ILE A 44 -3.92 -23.81 22.68
C ILE A 44 -3.21 -23.56 24.01
N SER A 45 -2.21 -22.65 24.03
CA SER A 45 -1.47 -22.28 25.24
C SER A 45 -1.03 -20.82 25.14
N PRO A 46 -1.73 -19.87 25.78
CA PRO A 46 -1.37 -18.46 25.71
C PRO A 46 -0.12 -18.21 26.57
N ILE A 47 1.04 -18.14 25.92
CA ILE A 47 2.31 -17.72 26.52
C ILE A 47 2.62 -16.33 25.98
N ALA A 48 2.97 -15.38 26.86
CA ALA A 48 3.24 -13.98 26.48
C ALA A 48 4.26 -13.87 25.33
N ALA A 49 5.34 -14.65 25.37
CA ALA A 49 6.37 -14.68 24.33
C ALA A 49 5.89 -15.19 22.96
N ASP A 50 4.89 -16.08 22.92
CA ASP A 50 4.31 -16.54 21.65
C ASP A 50 3.39 -15.45 21.05
N GLY A 51 2.82 -14.57 21.89
CA GLY A 51 2.03 -13.42 21.46
C GLY A 51 2.88 -12.29 20.88
N GLU A 52 4.01 -11.97 21.52
CA GLU A 52 4.99 -10.99 21.02
C GLU A 52 5.56 -11.44 19.66
N PHE A 53 5.99 -12.70 19.55
CA PHE A 53 6.46 -13.26 18.29
C PHE A 53 5.38 -13.25 17.18
N LEU A 54 4.11 -13.49 17.53
CA LEU A 54 3.02 -13.37 16.57
C LEU A 54 2.86 -11.93 16.07
N HIS A 55 2.95 -10.95 16.96
CA HIS A 55 2.87 -9.54 16.60
C HIS A 55 4.01 -9.13 15.66
N GLU A 56 5.26 -9.53 15.98
CA GLU A 56 6.42 -9.31 15.11
C GLU A 56 6.22 -9.88 13.69
N LEU A 57 5.60 -11.07 13.58
CA LEU A 57 5.31 -11.68 12.28
C LEU A 57 4.22 -10.92 11.51
N GLU A 58 3.21 -10.37 12.19
CA GLU A 58 2.15 -9.57 11.58
C GLU A 58 2.70 -8.22 11.07
N GLU A 59 3.53 -7.54 11.85
CA GLU A 59 4.23 -6.32 11.40
C GLU A 59 5.15 -6.61 10.21
N LYS A 60 5.92 -7.70 10.27
CA LYS A 60 6.79 -8.13 9.17
C LYS A 60 6.00 -8.44 7.90
N MET A 61 4.81 -9.04 8.02
CA MET A 61 3.93 -9.28 6.88
C MET A 61 3.46 -7.98 6.22
N GLU A 62 3.20 -6.92 7.00
CA GLU A 62 2.81 -5.62 6.45
C GLU A 62 3.95 -5.01 5.61
N VAL A 63 5.17 -4.99 6.14
CA VAL A 63 6.35 -4.50 5.41
C VAL A 63 6.63 -5.34 4.17
N ALA A 64 6.56 -6.66 4.27
CA ALA A 64 6.78 -7.57 3.13
C ALA A 64 5.75 -7.36 2.01
N ARG A 65 4.50 -7.04 2.33
CA ARG A 65 3.47 -6.71 1.34
C ARG A 65 3.77 -5.40 0.62
N ILE A 66 4.26 -4.39 1.33
CA ILE A 66 4.67 -3.11 0.73
C ILE A 66 5.86 -3.34 -0.20
N GLN A 67 6.84 -4.14 0.23
CA GLN A 67 7.98 -4.52 -0.61
C GLN A 67 7.53 -5.22 -1.91
N PHE A 68 6.52 -6.10 -1.82
CA PHE A 68 5.95 -6.76 -2.99
C PHE A 68 5.20 -5.80 -3.90
N GLN A 69 4.44 -4.86 -3.34
CA GLN A 69 3.78 -3.79 -4.12
C GLN A 69 4.80 -2.93 -4.89
N ILE A 70 5.94 -2.59 -4.27
CA ILE A 70 7.04 -1.88 -4.95
C ILE A 70 7.55 -2.71 -6.12
N GLN A 71 7.83 -4.00 -5.91
CA GLN A 71 8.29 -4.90 -6.95
C GLN A 71 7.31 -4.97 -8.14
N GLU A 72 6.00 -5.14 -7.87
CA GLU A 72 4.97 -5.14 -8.91
C GLU A 72 4.91 -3.80 -9.66
N ALA A 73 4.99 -2.68 -8.95
CA ALA A 73 4.98 -1.36 -9.56
C ALA A 73 6.20 -1.14 -10.48
N LEU A 74 7.37 -1.65 -10.11
CA LEU A 74 8.58 -1.62 -10.93
C LEU A 74 8.45 -2.47 -12.20
N HIS A 75 7.89 -3.68 -12.08
CA HIS A 75 7.61 -4.54 -13.23
C HIS A 75 6.68 -3.86 -14.24
N HIS A 76 5.66 -3.13 -13.77
CA HIS A 76 4.71 -2.44 -14.64
C HIS A 76 5.27 -1.18 -15.31
N GLN A 77 6.11 -0.39 -14.61
CA GLN A 77 6.53 0.91 -15.11
C GLN A 77 7.78 0.86 -16.00
N CYS A 78 8.75 -0.02 -15.74
CA CYS A 78 10.06 0.08 -16.37
C CYS A 78 10.77 -1.29 -16.53
N SER A 79 10.07 -2.31 -17.01
CA SER A 79 10.61 -3.68 -17.14
C SER A 79 11.91 -3.81 -17.96
N HIS A 80 12.21 -2.84 -18.85
CA HIS A 80 13.34 -2.91 -19.78
C HIS A 80 14.60 -2.13 -19.37
N HIS A 81 14.59 -1.40 -18.25
CA HIS A 81 15.77 -0.65 -17.80
C HIS A 81 16.65 -1.52 -16.88
N SER A 82 17.97 -1.56 -17.11
CA SER A 82 18.88 -2.41 -16.32
C SER A 82 18.82 -2.11 -14.82
N SER A 83 18.73 -0.82 -14.44
CA SER A 83 18.60 -0.41 -13.03
C SER A 83 17.35 -0.94 -12.33
N VAL A 84 16.29 -1.27 -13.09
CA VAL A 84 15.04 -1.82 -12.52
C VAL A 84 15.18 -3.30 -12.26
N GLN A 85 15.87 -4.02 -13.14
CA GLN A 85 16.19 -5.44 -12.94
C GLN A 85 17.10 -5.65 -11.72
N ASP A 86 18.08 -4.75 -11.53
CA ASP A 86 18.92 -4.75 -10.32
C ASP A 86 18.09 -4.48 -9.07
N ALA A 87 17.19 -3.49 -9.11
CA ALA A 87 16.30 -3.17 -7.99
C ALA A 87 15.36 -4.34 -7.63
N ILE A 88 14.75 -4.99 -8.64
CA ILE A 88 13.90 -6.17 -8.44
C ILE A 88 14.70 -7.32 -7.80
N SER A 89 15.91 -7.57 -8.28
CA SER A 89 16.78 -8.62 -7.74
C SER A 89 17.13 -8.36 -6.27
N GLN A 90 17.36 -7.10 -5.90
CA GLN A 90 17.58 -6.72 -4.51
C GLN A 90 16.32 -6.93 -3.66
N LEU A 91 15.15 -6.54 -4.16
CA LEU A 91 13.86 -6.75 -3.47
C LEU A 91 13.52 -8.24 -3.26
N ASP A 92 13.99 -9.15 -4.11
CA ASP A 92 13.82 -10.60 -3.89
C ASP A 92 14.81 -11.17 -2.87
N SER A 93 16.01 -10.56 -2.77
CA SER A 93 17.13 -11.13 -2.02
C SER A 93 16.90 -11.22 -0.51
N GLU A 94 16.15 -10.29 0.07
CA GLU A 94 15.86 -10.21 1.51
C GLU A 94 14.67 -9.31 1.82
N LEU A 95 14.09 -9.46 3.01
CA LEU A 95 13.12 -8.51 3.53
C LEU A 95 13.85 -7.27 4.07
N MET A 96 13.48 -6.09 3.58
CA MET A 96 14.15 -4.85 3.89
C MET A 96 13.44 -4.05 4.97
N GLU A 97 14.17 -3.13 5.61
CA GLU A 97 13.58 -2.14 6.49
C GLU A 97 12.72 -1.14 5.71
N ILE A 98 11.63 -0.68 6.34
CA ILE A 98 10.66 0.22 5.73
C ILE A 98 11.29 1.55 5.25
N SER A 99 12.27 2.08 5.98
CA SER A 99 13.00 3.29 5.61
C SER A 99 13.85 3.09 4.35
N LYS A 100 14.44 1.91 4.18
CA LYS A 100 15.20 1.54 2.98
C LYS A 100 14.29 1.42 1.77
N LEU A 101 13.12 0.80 1.94
CA LEU A 101 12.09 0.73 0.90
C LEU A 101 11.66 2.13 0.43
N TYR A 102 11.59 3.10 1.33
CA TYR A 102 11.29 4.48 0.96
C TYR A 102 12.42 5.14 0.16
N GLY A 103 13.62 5.20 0.75
CA GLY A 103 14.72 6.01 0.22
C GLY A 103 15.44 5.40 -0.99
N GLU A 104 15.51 4.07 -1.09
CA GLU A 104 16.25 3.41 -2.17
C GLU A 104 15.34 2.95 -3.33
N PHE A 105 14.03 2.84 -3.10
CA PHE A 105 13.09 2.32 -4.11
C PHE A 105 11.93 3.27 -4.37
N ALA A 106 11.06 3.51 -3.38
CA ALA A 106 9.81 4.24 -3.64
C ALA A 106 10.04 5.68 -4.11
N ASP A 107 11.02 6.40 -3.53
CA ASP A 107 11.33 7.77 -3.93
C ASP A 107 12.08 7.86 -5.28
N PRO A 108 13.18 7.13 -5.52
CA PRO A 108 13.89 7.17 -6.81
C PRO A 108 13.02 6.78 -8.01
N PHE A 109 12.10 5.83 -7.83
CA PHE A 109 11.19 5.38 -8.88
C PHE A 109 9.85 6.12 -8.89
N LYS A 110 9.67 7.16 -8.06
CA LYS A 110 8.46 8.00 -7.99
C LYS A 110 7.18 7.20 -7.80
N LEU A 111 7.22 6.22 -6.91
CA LEU A 111 6.10 5.31 -6.61
C LEU A 111 5.20 5.90 -5.52
N SER A 112 4.36 6.88 -5.86
CA SER A 112 3.57 7.65 -4.89
C SER A 112 2.58 6.79 -4.07
N GLU A 113 1.97 5.78 -4.68
CA GLU A 113 1.12 4.81 -3.97
C GLU A 113 1.92 4.02 -2.93
N CYS A 114 3.13 3.56 -3.27
CA CYS A 114 4.03 2.85 -2.36
C CYS A 114 4.56 3.78 -1.26
N LYS A 115 4.93 5.03 -1.59
CA LYS A 115 5.32 6.05 -0.60
C LYS A 115 4.22 6.26 0.43
N LEU A 116 2.95 6.34 0.00
CA LEU A 116 1.80 6.49 0.89
C LEU A 116 1.61 5.25 1.80
N ALA A 117 1.74 4.04 1.25
CA ALA A 117 1.67 2.80 2.02
C ALA A 117 2.79 2.70 3.08
N ILE A 118 4.01 3.13 2.72
CA ILE A 118 5.16 3.15 3.63
C ILE A 118 4.92 4.10 4.80
N ILE A 119 4.53 5.35 4.55
CA ILE A 119 4.33 6.30 5.66
C ILE A 119 3.14 5.90 6.54
N HIS A 120 2.11 5.26 5.97
CA HIS A 120 1.01 4.66 6.73
C HIS A 120 1.52 3.57 7.68
N CYS A 121 2.26 2.60 7.16
CA CYS A 121 2.83 1.49 7.93
C CYS A 121 3.82 1.97 9.00
N ALA A 122 4.64 2.97 8.69
CA ALA A 122 5.60 3.57 9.63
C ALA A 122 4.96 4.49 10.69
N GLY A 123 3.66 4.80 10.57
CA GLY A 123 2.99 5.74 11.48
C GLY A 123 3.43 7.20 11.33
N HIS A 124 4.15 7.55 10.25
CA HIS A 124 4.65 8.89 10.00
C HIS A 124 3.63 9.70 9.20
N SER A 125 3.18 10.84 9.74
CA SER A 125 2.18 11.68 9.09
C SER A 125 2.66 13.13 9.04
N ASP A 126 3.06 13.55 7.84
CA ASP A 126 3.21 14.94 7.46
C ASP A 126 2.05 15.29 6.51
N PRO A 127 1.13 16.21 6.88
CA PRO A 127 -0.01 16.58 6.07
C PRO A 127 0.38 17.08 4.66
N ILE A 128 1.49 17.80 4.53
CA ILE A 128 1.95 18.33 3.24
C ILE A 128 2.39 17.16 2.37
N LEU A 129 3.23 16.26 2.91
CA LEU A 129 3.67 15.07 2.18
C LEU A 129 2.48 14.21 1.73
N VAL A 130 1.52 13.95 2.63
CA VAL A 130 0.32 13.14 2.31
C VAL A 130 -0.46 13.79 1.16
N GLN A 131 -0.72 15.10 1.21
CA GLN A 131 -1.41 15.81 0.12
C GLN A 131 -0.63 15.74 -1.19
N THR A 132 0.69 15.96 -1.15
CA THR A 132 1.56 15.85 -2.33
C THR A 132 1.49 14.45 -2.94
N LEU A 133 1.56 13.39 -2.13
CA LEU A 133 1.46 12.02 -2.64
C LEU A 133 0.10 11.74 -3.29
N TRP A 134 -1.00 12.18 -2.68
CA TRP A 134 -2.33 12.06 -3.28
C TRP A 134 -2.45 12.83 -4.60
N GLN A 135 -1.89 14.03 -4.66
CA GLN A 135 -1.83 14.83 -5.89
C GLN A 135 -1.07 14.07 -6.99
N GLU A 136 0.14 13.58 -6.69
CA GLU A 136 0.96 12.78 -7.63
C GLU A 136 0.20 11.53 -8.14
N ILE A 137 -0.52 10.83 -7.26
CA ILE A 137 -1.32 9.65 -7.61
C ILE A 137 -2.43 10.02 -8.61
N ILE A 138 -3.18 11.08 -8.32
CA ILE A 138 -4.29 11.54 -9.17
C ILE A 138 -3.75 12.01 -10.52
N GLU A 139 -2.70 12.83 -10.53
CA GLU A 139 -2.06 13.32 -11.75
C GLU A 139 -1.52 12.18 -12.62
N LYS A 140 -0.88 11.17 -12.01
CA LYS A 140 -0.42 9.98 -12.72
C LYS A 140 -1.59 9.20 -13.33
N ALA A 141 -2.65 8.95 -12.57
CA ALA A 141 -3.83 8.24 -13.07
C ALA A 141 -4.54 8.99 -14.23
N LEU A 142 -4.59 10.33 -14.15
CA LEU A 142 -5.12 11.18 -15.22
C LEU A 142 -4.22 11.18 -16.47
N SER A 143 -2.91 11.08 -16.29
CA SER A 143 -1.91 11.02 -17.36
C SER A 143 -1.91 9.67 -18.07
N ASP A 144 -1.94 8.56 -17.32
CA ASP A 144 -1.94 7.20 -17.86
C ASP A 144 -3.24 6.92 -18.66
N SER A 145 -4.32 7.63 -18.36
CA SER A 145 -5.62 7.48 -19.04
C SER A 145 -5.83 8.45 -20.21
N LEU A 146 -4.85 9.27 -20.61
CA LEU A 146 -5.02 10.29 -21.66
C LEU A 146 -5.52 9.74 -23.01
N ALA A 147 -5.21 8.50 -23.34
CA ALA A 147 -5.64 7.85 -24.59
C ALA A 147 -7.09 7.34 -24.55
N MET A 148 -7.75 7.37 -23.38
CA MET A 148 -9.09 6.83 -23.17
C MET A 148 -10.17 7.89 -23.41
N SER A 149 -11.42 7.43 -23.60
CA SER A 149 -12.57 8.33 -23.71
C SER A 149 -12.86 9.02 -22.37
N ALA A 150 -13.48 10.20 -22.37
CA ALA A 150 -13.82 10.93 -21.14
C ALA A 150 -14.54 10.07 -20.07
N PRO A 151 -15.60 9.27 -20.39
CA PRO A 151 -16.25 8.42 -19.38
C PRO A 151 -15.32 7.30 -18.86
N ASP A 152 -14.49 6.72 -19.73
CA ASP A 152 -13.55 5.67 -19.29
C ASP A 152 -12.44 6.25 -18.39
N ARG A 153 -11.98 7.47 -18.68
CA ARG A 153 -11.01 8.20 -17.83
C ARG A 153 -11.58 8.48 -16.44
N MET A 154 -12.83 8.95 -16.41
CA MET A 154 -13.56 9.20 -15.18
C MET A 154 -13.72 7.90 -14.37
N GLN A 155 -14.11 6.80 -15.02
CA GLN A 155 -14.22 5.50 -14.35
C GLN A 155 -12.88 4.97 -13.84
N ALA A 156 -11.80 5.13 -14.62
CA ALA A 156 -10.46 4.70 -14.22
C ALA A 156 -9.96 5.46 -12.99
N LEU A 157 -10.16 6.79 -12.95
CA LEU A 157 -9.81 7.59 -11.77
C LEU A 157 -10.70 7.23 -10.58
N SER A 158 -12.02 7.04 -10.78
CA SER A 158 -12.92 6.63 -9.69
C SER A 158 -12.48 5.31 -9.08
N LEU A 159 -12.17 4.30 -9.91
CA LEU A 159 -11.70 3.00 -9.43
C LEU A 159 -10.41 3.15 -8.60
N LYS A 160 -9.44 3.93 -9.08
CA LYS A 160 -8.19 4.20 -8.34
C LYS A 160 -8.47 4.88 -7.00
N MET A 161 -9.32 5.91 -6.99
CA MET A 161 -9.71 6.62 -5.77
C MET A 161 -10.45 5.72 -4.79
N VAL A 162 -11.37 4.87 -5.25
CA VAL A 162 -12.13 3.93 -4.41
C VAL A 162 -11.21 2.87 -3.81
N THR A 163 -10.31 2.29 -4.61
CA THR A 163 -9.36 1.27 -4.12
C THR A 163 -8.48 1.81 -3.00
N LEU A 164 -7.89 2.99 -3.18
CA LEU A 164 -7.02 3.59 -2.15
C LEU A 164 -7.83 4.19 -1.00
N GLY A 165 -8.96 4.83 -1.29
CA GLY A 165 -9.84 5.42 -0.29
C GLY A 165 -10.36 4.37 0.70
N LYS A 166 -10.74 3.18 0.24
CA LYS A 166 -11.17 2.09 1.14
C LYS A 166 -10.10 1.63 2.13
N ILE A 167 -8.81 1.84 1.80
CA ILE A 167 -7.69 1.52 2.67
C ILE A 167 -7.47 2.65 3.68
N TYR A 168 -7.49 3.91 3.24
CA TYR A 168 -7.03 5.04 4.05
C TYR A 168 -8.14 5.87 4.70
N ALA A 169 -9.40 5.78 4.25
CA ALA A 169 -10.51 6.59 4.78
C ALA A 169 -10.80 6.34 6.26
N GLY A 170 -10.46 5.16 6.78
CA GLY A 170 -10.52 4.85 8.21
C GLY A 170 -9.49 5.60 9.06
N THR A 171 -8.48 6.21 8.43
CA THR A 171 -7.34 6.85 9.10
C THR A 171 -7.16 8.28 8.55
N PRO A 172 -7.90 9.29 9.08
CA PRO A 172 -8.00 10.63 8.48
C PRO A 172 -6.68 11.34 8.18
N ARG A 173 -5.63 11.05 8.94
CA ARG A 173 -4.28 11.64 8.74
C ARG A 173 -3.60 11.21 7.42
N TYR A 174 -4.08 10.14 6.78
CA TYR A 174 -3.61 9.64 5.48
C TYR A 174 -4.64 9.81 4.36
N PHE A 175 -5.84 10.29 4.69
CA PHE A 175 -6.92 10.56 3.74
C PHE A 175 -7.44 11.98 3.96
N PRO A 176 -6.74 13.00 3.39
CA PRO A 176 -7.07 14.40 3.62
C PRO A 176 -8.32 14.79 2.82
N LEU A 177 -9.49 14.43 3.35
CA LEU A 177 -10.79 14.53 2.66
C LEU A 177 -11.02 15.92 2.05
N ASP A 178 -10.82 16.98 2.84
CA ASP A 178 -11.05 18.38 2.42
C ASP A 178 -10.21 18.73 1.17
N PHE A 179 -8.93 18.38 1.20
CA PHE A 179 -8.02 18.56 0.07
C PHE A 179 -8.44 17.71 -1.14
N LEU A 180 -8.78 16.44 -0.93
CA LEU A 180 -9.14 15.52 -2.01
C LEU A 180 -10.42 15.96 -2.72
N VAL A 181 -11.46 16.36 -1.98
CA VAL A 181 -12.70 16.88 -2.54
C VAL A 181 -12.40 18.13 -3.36
N GLN A 182 -11.72 19.13 -2.76
CA GLN A 182 -11.40 20.36 -3.46
C GLN A 182 -10.58 20.12 -4.73
N TYR A 183 -9.56 19.25 -4.66
CA TYR A 183 -8.70 18.96 -5.79
C TYR A 183 -9.45 18.22 -6.90
N LEU A 184 -10.26 17.21 -6.58
CA LEU A 184 -11.05 16.48 -7.55
C LEU A 184 -12.12 17.35 -8.22
N GLU A 185 -12.76 18.26 -7.48
CA GLU A 185 -13.71 19.22 -8.05
C GLU A 185 -13.05 20.12 -9.10
N GLN A 186 -11.82 20.60 -8.81
CA GLN A 186 -11.04 21.37 -9.79
C GLN A 186 -10.74 20.56 -11.06
N GLN A 187 -10.40 19.28 -10.92
CA GLN A 187 -10.17 18.39 -12.07
C GLN A 187 -11.46 18.13 -12.86
N VAL A 188 -12.59 17.92 -12.17
CA VAL A 188 -13.92 17.75 -12.81
C VAL A 188 -14.29 18.98 -13.63
N CYS A 189 -14.10 20.18 -13.08
CA CYS A 189 -14.32 21.43 -13.82
C CYS A 189 -13.39 21.55 -15.03
N SER A 190 -12.09 21.29 -14.85
CA SER A 190 -11.10 21.40 -15.93
C SER A 190 -11.33 20.41 -17.06
N LEU A 191 -11.79 19.20 -16.75
CA LEU A 191 -12.01 18.13 -17.72
C LEU A 191 -13.44 18.09 -18.25
N ASN A 192 -14.31 18.98 -17.76
CA ASN A 192 -15.74 19.05 -18.07
C ASN A 192 -16.45 17.70 -17.85
N TRP A 193 -16.20 17.09 -16.69
CA TRP A 193 -16.80 15.84 -16.25
C TRP A 193 -18.14 16.07 -15.53
N ASP A 194 -18.83 14.97 -15.21
CA ASP A 194 -20.09 15.00 -14.47
C ASP A 194 -19.91 15.57 -13.06
N VAL A 195 -20.78 16.51 -12.67
CA VAL A 195 -20.72 17.22 -11.38
C VAL A 195 -20.96 16.26 -10.19
N GLY A 196 -21.65 15.15 -10.41
CA GLY A 196 -21.87 14.14 -9.37
C GLY A 196 -20.62 13.30 -9.07
N TYR A 197 -19.62 13.29 -9.95
CA TYR A 197 -18.45 12.41 -9.86
C TYR A 197 -17.82 12.34 -8.46
N VAL A 198 -17.44 13.50 -7.90
CA VAL A 198 -16.71 13.55 -6.62
C VAL A 198 -17.59 12.97 -5.50
N THR A 199 -18.86 13.37 -5.46
CA THR A 199 -19.79 12.90 -4.43
C THR A 199 -20.03 11.39 -4.51
N TYR A 200 -20.22 10.82 -5.71
CA TYR A 200 -20.39 9.39 -5.90
C TYR A 200 -19.14 8.61 -5.51
N THR A 201 -17.96 9.05 -5.93
CA THR A 201 -16.69 8.41 -5.58
C THR A 201 -16.45 8.44 -4.07
N MET A 202 -16.69 9.56 -3.38
CA MET A 202 -16.53 9.66 -1.92
C MET A 202 -17.53 8.77 -1.15
N GLN A 203 -18.77 8.67 -1.62
CA GLN A 203 -19.75 7.75 -1.04
C GLN A 203 -19.34 6.29 -1.24
N GLU A 204 -18.81 5.93 -2.40
CA GLU A 204 -18.35 4.56 -2.68
C GLU A 204 -17.11 4.18 -1.86
N ILE A 205 -16.26 5.15 -1.52
CA ILE A 205 -15.17 5.00 -0.54
C ILE A 205 -15.72 4.69 0.85
N GLY A 206 -16.94 5.13 1.16
CA GLY A 206 -17.57 4.98 2.47
C GLY A 206 -17.54 6.26 3.33
N VAL A 207 -17.25 7.42 2.72
CA VAL A 207 -17.32 8.71 3.43
C VAL A 207 -18.78 9.03 3.74
N PRO A 208 -19.16 9.26 5.02
CA PRO A 208 -20.53 9.60 5.37
C PRO A 208 -20.99 10.90 4.72
N LEU A 209 -22.21 10.92 4.18
CA LEU A 209 -22.78 12.12 3.56
C LEU A 209 -22.73 13.38 4.45
N PRO A 210 -23.03 13.32 5.76
CA PRO A 210 -22.89 14.51 6.62
C PRO A 210 -21.48 15.08 6.64
N ARG A 211 -20.46 14.21 6.68
CA ARG A 211 -19.06 14.62 6.67
C ARG A 211 -18.66 15.22 5.32
N LEU A 212 -19.23 14.71 4.23
CA LEU A 212 -19.00 15.27 2.91
C LEU A 212 -19.66 16.66 2.77
N LEU A 213 -20.87 16.86 3.31
CA LEU A 213 -21.54 18.16 3.31
C LEU A 213 -20.73 19.23 4.05
N GLU A 214 -20.15 18.90 5.22
CA GLU A 214 -19.26 19.80 5.96
C GLU A 214 -18.06 20.31 5.15
N VAL A 215 -17.63 19.58 4.13
CA VAL A 215 -16.51 19.97 3.25
C VAL A 215 -16.96 20.94 2.15
N TYR A 216 -18.24 20.90 1.76
CA TYR A 216 -18.83 21.80 0.76
C TYR A 216 -19.42 23.09 1.36
N ASP A 217 -19.69 23.10 2.68
CA ASP A 217 -20.17 24.26 3.44
C ASP A 217 -19.06 25.32 3.63
#